data_AF-G4MCV8-F1
#
_entry.id   AF-G4MCV8-F1
#
_cell.length_a   1.000
_cell.length_b   1.000
_cell.length_c   1.000
_cell.angle_alpha   90.00
_cell.angle_beta   90.00
_cell.angle_gamma   90.00
#
_symmetry.space_group_name_H-M   'P 1'
#
loop_
_entity.id
_entity.type
_entity.pdbx_description
1 polymer ?
#
loop_
_entity_poly.entity_id
_entity_poly.type
_entity_poly.pdbx_seq_one_letter_code
_entity_poly.pdbx_strand_id
1 'polypeptide(L)'
;MLYFASFWRSPRTPNLQVFRAGQKRRQNLKCANPRHGLSSVTACLYFFKLKEIKEKQMSVAEVKKSDIVAEYARGANDTGSPEVQVALLTSRINELTIHFKSHSKDHHSRRGLLRMVSRRRKLLDYLKGKDADRYRSLIEKLGLRK
;
A
#
# COMPACT_ATOMS: atom_id res chain seq x y z
N MET A 1 -36.05 -45.89 -1.30
CA MET A 1 -35.29 -47.09 -1.71
C MET A 1 -34.53 -46.71 -2.97
N LEU A 2 -33.20 -46.64 -3.10
CA LEU A 2 -32.04 -47.17 -2.37
C LEU A 2 -30.79 -46.30 -2.74
N TYR A 3 -29.90 -46.08 -1.76
CA TYR A 3 -28.42 -46.12 -1.82
C TYR A 3 -27.60 -45.09 -2.65
N PHE A 4 -26.83 -44.22 -1.97
CA PHE A 4 -25.35 -44.24 -1.78
C PHE A 4 -24.56 -43.66 -2.97
N ALA A 5 -23.94 -42.49 -2.91
CA ALA A 5 -22.80 -42.03 -2.08
C ALA A 5 -21.55 -41.90 -2.95
N SER A 6 -20.95 -40.70 -2.89
CA SER A 6 -19.50 -40.41 -2.90
C SER A 6 -18.61 -40.98 -4.02
N PHE A 7 -17.71 -40.15 -4.55
CA PHE A 7 -16.28 -40.27 -4.22
C PHE A 7 -15.39 -39.44 -5.17
N TRP A 8 -14.51 -38.66 -4.55
CA TRP A 8 -13.41 -37.86 -5.10
C TRP A 8 -12.45 -38.62 -6.04
N ARG A 9 -11.97 -37.98 -7.13
CA ARG A 9 -10.52 -37.76 -7.40
C ARG A 9 -10.21 -36.94 -8.68
N SER A 10 -9.46 -35.85 -8.49
CA SER A 10 -8.50 -35.26 -9.45
C SER A 10 -7.37 -36.28 -9.78
N PRO A 11 -6.35 -36.10 -10.68
CA PRO A 11 -5.85 -34.87 -11.33
C PRO A 11 -5.24 -35.03 -12.76
N ARG A 12 -4.51 -33.99 -13.20
CA ARG A 12 -3.39 -33.96 -14.19
C ARG A 12 -3.74 -33.97 -15.68
N THR A 13 -3.49 -32.83 -16.33
CA THR A 13 -3.10 -32.76 -17.74
C THR A 13 -1.63 -32.35 -17.88
N PRO A 14 -0.97 -32.74 -18.98
CA PRO A 14 0.43 -33.15 -18.96
C PRO A 14 1.41 -32.07 -19.41
N ASN A 15 2.65 -32.28 -18.97
CA ASN A 15 3.85 -31.67 -19.51
C ASN A 15 4.11 -32.27 -20.91
N LEU A 16 4.27 -31.46 -21.95
CA LEU A 16 4.99 -31.88 -23.16
C LEU A 16 5.68 -30.67 -23.81
N GLN A 17 7.00 -30.70 -23.77
CA GLN A 17 7.88 -29.88 -24.59
C GLN A 17 7.64 -30.21 -26.07
N VAL A 18 7.53 -29.18 -26.92
CA VAL A 18 7.88 -29.31 -28.34
C VAL A 18 8.66 -28.07 -28.78
N PHE A 19 9.93 -28.30 -29.05
CA PHE A 19 10.85 -27.46 -29.83
C PHE A 19 10.24 -27.10 -31.19
N ARG A 20 10.29 -25.82 -31.58
CA ARG A 20 10.38 -25.42 -32.99
C ARG A 20 11.01 -24.04 -33.10
N ALA A 21 12.29 -24.03 -33.47
CA ALA A 21 12.99 -22.85 -33.98
C ALA A 21 12.28 -22.36 -35.25
N GLY A 22 11.97 -21.07 -35.31
CA GLY A 22 11.29 -20.44 -36.44
C GLY A 22 11.67 -18.97 -36.55
N GLN A 23 12.60 -18.70 -37.46
CA GLN A 23 13.10 -17.38 -37.86
C GLN A 23 11.99 -16.34 -38.03
N LYS A 24 12.12 -15.15 -37.43
CA LYS A 24 11.37 -13.96 -37.88
C LYS A 24 12.31 -12.78 -38.11
N ARG A 25 12.28 -12.41 -39.39
CA ARG A 25 12.92 -11.32 -40.12
C ARG A 25 12.95 -9.99 -39.34
N ARG A 26 14.11 -9.34 -39.44
CA ARG A 26 14.32 -7.90 -39.27
C ARG A 26 13.45 -7.09 -40.24
N GLN A 27 13.35 -5.79 -39.93
CA GLN A 27 12.69 -4.68 -40.64
C GLN A 27 11.23 -4.51 -40.19
N ASN A 28 10.79 -3.36 -39.66
CA ASN A 28 11.04 -2.01 -40.15
C ASN A 28 10.67 -1.00 -39.03
N LEU A 29 11.67 -0.39 -38.37
CA LEU A 29 11.41 0.77 -37.51
C LEU A 29 11.25 1.99 -38.41
N LYS A 30 10.03 2.52 -38.50
CA LYS A 30 9.78 3.82 -39.11
C LYS A 30 10.44 4.90 -38.26
N CYS A 31 11.42 5.57 -38.84
CA CYS A 31 12.09 6.73 -38.27
C CYS A 31 11.10 7.91 -38.26
N ALA A 32 10.45 8.18 -37.14
CA ALA A 32 9.79 9.46 -36.91
C ALA A 32 10.82 10.45 -36.37
N ASN A 33 11.10 11.48 -37.16
CA ASN A 33 11.96 12.59 -36.78
C ASN A 33 11.12 13.64 -36.03
N PRO A 34 11.61 14.19 -34.91
CA PRO A 34 11.38 15.59 -34.63
C PRO A 34 12.70 16.31 -34.42
N ARG A 35 12.95 17.27 -35.30
CA ARG A 35 13.82 18.43 -35.05
C ARG A 35 13.34 19.08 -33.75
N HIS A 36 14.21 19.31 -32.78
CA HIS A 36 14.33 20.54 -31.97
C HIS A 36 15.58 20.39 -31.09
N GLY A 37 16.50 21.34 -31.22
CA GLY A 37 17.79 21.31 -30.55
C GLY A 37 17.66 21.48 -29.03
N LEU A 38 18.07 20.45 -28.30
CA LEU A 38 18.53 20.52 -26.92
C LEU A 38 19.74 19.60 -26.83
N SER A 39 20.87 20.13 -26.39
CA SER A 39 22.14 19.39 -26.22
C SER A 39 21.91 18.06 -25.51
N SER A 40 22.44 16.95 -26.05
CA SER A 40 22.23 15.58 -25.53
C SER A 40 22.64 15.42 -24.07
N VAL A 41 23.50 16.31 -23.56
CA VAL A 41 23.94 16.35 -22.15
C VAL A 41 22.82 16.80 -21.21
N THR A 42 21.95 17.72 -21.65
CA THR A 42 20.85 18.25 -20.83
C THR A 42 19.70 17.23 -20.73
N ALA A 43 19.40 16.49 -21.81
CA ALA A 43 18.41 15.42 -21.77
C ALA A 43 18.83 14.24 -20.86
N CYS A 44 20.13 13.92 -20.79
CA CYS A 44 20.66 12.84 -19.96
C CYS A 44 20.61 13.18 -18.45
N LEU A 45 20.94 14.42 -18.08
CA LEU A 45 20.85 14.89 -16.69
C LEU A 45 19.40 14.92 -16.17
N TYR A 46 18.42 15.25 -17.02
CA TYR A 46 17.01 15.21 -16.62
C TYR A 46 16.46 13.77 -16.49
N PHE A 47 16.91 12.81 -17.31
CA PHE A 47 16.50 11.42 -17.16
C PHE A 47 17.07 10.76 -15.89
N PHE A 48 18.29 11.11 -15.49
CA PHE A 48 18.90 10.60 -14.24
C PHE A 48 18.26 11.23 -12.99
N LYS A 49 17.95 12.54 -13.03
CA LYS A 49 17.30 13.25 -11.91
C LYS A 49 15.83 12.90 -11.70
N LEU A 50 15.16 12.35 -12.72
CA LEU A 50 13.77 11.89 -12.63
C LEU A 50 13.63 10.46 -12.08
N LYS A 51 14.71 9.65 -12.08
CA LYS A 51 14.70 8.30 -11.50
C LYS A 51 14.84 8.32 -9.97
N GLU A 52 15.47 9.35 -9.42
CA GLU A 52 15.72 9.56 -7.97
C GLU A 52 14.48 10.01 -7.17
N ILE A 53 13.53 10.71 -7.79
CA ILE A 53 12.37 11.30 -7.11
C ILE A 53 11.25 10.27 -6.89
N LYS A 54 11.19 9.21 -7.72
CA LYS A 54 10.11 8.22 -7.71
C LYS A 54 10.33 7.08 -6.70
N GLU A 55 11.57 6.80 -6.31
CA GLU A 55 11.89 5.77 -5.31
C GLU A 55 11.69 6.25 -3.86
N LYS A 56 11.73 7.56 -3.61
CA LYS A 56 11.67 8.12 -2.25
C LYS A 56 10.27 8.08 -1.60
N GLN A 57 9.22 7.77 -2.36
CA GLN A 57 7.83 7.89 -1.86
C GLN A 57 7.12 6.58 -1.48
N MET A 58 7.70 5.39 -1.70
CA MET A 58 6.98 4.13 -1.42
C MET A 58 7.68 3.16 -0.45
N SER A 59 8.75 3.57 0.23
CA SER A 59 9.44 2.75 1.24
C SER A 59 9.66 3.43 2.61
N VAL A 60 9.07 4.60 2.88
CA VAL A 60 9.20 5.31 4.17
C VAL A 60 8.19 4.80 5.21
N ALA A 61 7.78 3.54 5.09
CA ALA A 61 6.82 2.95 6.01
C ALA A 61 7.50 2.22 7.16
N GLU A 62 8.74 1.77 7.06
CA GLU A 62 9.38 1.00 8.14
C GLU A 62 9.92 1.90 9.25
N VAL A 63 10.54 3.03 8.88
CA VAL A 63 11.28 3.88 9.84
C VAL A 63 10.38 4.55 10.87
N LYS A 64 9.12 4.88 10.55
CA LYS A 64 8.20 5.50 11.52
C LYS A 64 7.38 4.50 12.34
N LYS A 65 7.28 3.24 11.90
CA LYS A 65 6.40 2.27 12.56
C LYS A 65 6.98 1.79 13.88
N SER A 66 8.30 1.58 13.96
CA SER A 66 8.98 1.13 15.18
C SER A 66 8.77 2.12 16.32
N ASP A 67 8.93 3.41 16.03
CA ASP A 67 8.90 4.47 17.04
C ASP A 67 7.48 4.65 17.58
N ILE A 68 6.48 4.62 16.69
CA ILE A 68 5.06 4.67 17.07
C ILE A 68 4.67 3.43 17.89
N VAL A 69 5.21 2.25 17.58
CA VAL A 69 4.94 1.06 18.39
C VAL A 69 5.54 1.22 19.78
N ALA A 70 6.79 1.70 19.89
CA ALA A 70 7.45 1.90 21.18
C ALA A 70 6.74 2.93 22.08
N GLU A 71 6.22 4.02 21.51
CA GLU A 71 5.55 5.09 22.26
C GLU A 71 4.16 4.70 22.79
N TYR A 72 3.42 3.87 22.04
CA TYR A 72 2.04 3.51 22.36
C TYR A 72 1.89 2.07 22.89
N ALA A 73 2.96 1.28 22.93
CA ALA A 73 2.95 -0.06 23.51
C ALA A 73 2.71 0.00 25.02
N ARG A 74 1.91 -0.94 25.54
CA ARG A 74 1.67 -1.08 26.99
C ARG A 74 2.71 -1.95 27.69
N GLY A 75 3.46 -2.73 26.92
CA GLY A 75 4.52 -3.59 27.41
C GLY A 75 5.50 -3.93 26.30
N ALA A 76 6.64 -4.53 26.65
CA ALA A 76 7.76 -4.74 25.74
C ALA A 76 7.42 -5.54 24.46
N ASN A 77 6.40 -6.40 24.50
CA ASN A 77 5.98 -7.24 23.37
C ASN A 77 4.58 -6.88 22.82
N ASP A 78 4.04 -5.71 23.15
CA ASP A 78 2.70 -5.32 22.70
C ASP A 78 2.74 -4.67 21.31
N THR A 79 2.49 -5.49 20.29
CA THR A 79 2.41 -5.05 18.88
C THR A 79 0.98 -4.95 18.35
N GLY A 80 0.01 -5.44 19.13
CA GLY A 80 -1.36 -5.67 18.68
C GLY A 80 -2.42 -4.86 19.42
N SER A 81 -2.05 -4.08 20.43
CA SER A 81 -3.04 -3.32 21.20
C SER A 81 -3.83 -2.31 20.35
N PRO A 82 -5.08 -2.03 20.75
CA PRO A 82 -5.90 -1.02 20.10
C PRO A 82 -5.21 0.35 20.01
N GLU A 83 -4.45 0.73 21.04
CA GLU A 83 -3.71 1.98 21.13
C GLU A 83 -2.64 2.08 20.02
N VAL A 84 -1.78 1.06 19.89
CA VAL A 84 -0.76 0.97 18.83
C VAL A 84 -1.42 0.97 17.45
N GLN A 85 -2.49 0.18 17.26
CA GLN A 85 -3.20 0.13 15.97
C GLN A 85 -3.80 1.48 15.57
N VAL A 86 -4.39 2.22 16.52
CA VAL A 86 -4.97 3.55 16.26
C VAL A 86 -3.88 4.56 15.91
N ALA A 87 -2.75 4.52 16.59
CA ALA A 87 -1.60 5.40 16.31
C ALA A 87 -1.05 5.14 14.89
N LEU A 88 -0.83 3.86 14.53
CA LEU A 88 -0.38 3.45 13.20
C LEU A 88 -1.36 3.87 12.08
N LEU A 89 -2.66 3.66 12.30
CA LEU A 89 -3.70 4.08 11.35
C LEU A 89 -3.73 5.61 11.19
N THR A 90 -3.52 6.35 12.27
CA THR A 90 -3.53 7.82 12.26
C THR A 90 -2.34 8.37 11.47
N SER A 91 -1.13 7.86 11.68
CA SER A 91 0.04 8.21 10.88
C SER A 91 -0.21 7.97 9.39
N ARG A 92 -0.73 6.78 9.06
CA ARG A 92 -1.04 6.42 7.67
C ARG A 92 -2.11 7.34 7.05
N ILE A 93 -3.17 7.66 7.78
CA ILE A 93 -4.21 8.59 7.30
C ILE A 93 -3.60 9.96 7.00
N ASN A 94 -2.77 10.51 7.90
CA ASN A 94 -2.14 11.82 7.71
C ASN A 94 -1.28 11.84 6.43
N GLU A 95 -0.48 10.81 6.19
CA GLU A 95 0.34 10.69 4.97
C GLU A 95 -0.51 10.59 3.70
N LEU A 96 -1.53 9.71 3.69
CA LEU A 96 -2.40 9.56 2.52
C LEU A 96 -3.23 10.81 2.23
N THR A 97 -3.66 11.56 3.25
CA THR A 97 -4.43 12.79 3.02
C THR A 97 -3.64 13.84 2.25
N ILE A 98 -2.32 13.94 2.48
CA ILE A 98 -1.42 14.82 1.72
C ILE A 98 -1.34 14.34 0.26
N HIS A 99 -1.23 13.03 0.05
CA HIS A 99 -1.10 12.45 -1.28
C HIS A 99 -2.35 12.65 -2.15
N PHE A 100 -3.54 12.66 -1.55
CA PHE A 100 -4.79 12.91 -2.28
C PHE A 100 -5.06 14.38 -2.59
N LYS A 101 -4.42 15.32 -1.88
CA LYS A 101 -4.50 16.74 -2.23
C LYS A 101 -3.90 17.01 -3.61
N SER A 102 -2.80 16.32 -3.95
CA SER A 102 -2.20 16.41 -5.28
C SER A 102 -2.87 15.49 -6.31
N HIS A 103 -3.44 14.36 -5.89
CA HIS A 103 -4.06 13.35 -6.77
C HIS A 103 -5.57 13.26 -6.57
N SER A 104 -6.31 14.25 -7.09
CA SER A 104 -7.76 14.34 -6.89
C SER A 104 -8.58 13.26 -7.61
N LYS A 105 -8.05 12.68 -8.69
CA LYS A 105 -8.74 11.69 -9.56
C LYS A 105 -8.63 10.24 -9.08
N ASP A 106 -7.87 9.96 -8.02
CA ASP A 106 -7.74 8.59 -7.50
C ASP A 106 -8.89 8.24 -6.54
N HIS A 107 -9.94 7.62 -7.11
CA HIS A 107 -11.13 7.19 -6.37
C HIS A 107 -10.93 5.84 -5.63
N HIS A 108 -10.09 4.95 -6.17
CA HIS A 108 -9.88 3.62 -5.60
C HIS A 108 -9.11 3.71 -4.27
N SER A 109 -8.04 4.50 -4.27
CA SER A 109 -7.23 4.72 -3.07
C SER A 109 -7.99 5.55 -2.02
N ARG A 110 -8.85 6.49 -2.44
CA ARG A 110 -9.78 7.20 -1.53
C ARG A 110 -10.75 6.26 -0.84
N ARG A 111 -11.25 5.23 -1.55
CA ARG A 111 -12.08 4.17 -0.92
C ARG A 111 -11.29 3.41 0.15
N GLY A 112 -10.00 3.13 -0.11
CA GLY A 112 -9.09 2.56 0.88
C GLY A 112 -8.93 3.44 2.12
N LEU A 113 -8.77 4.76 1.94
CA LEU A 113 -8.73 5.73 3.03
C LEU A 113 -9.98 5.70 3.90
N LEU A 114 -11.17 5.71 3.30
CA LEU A 114 -12.44 5.65 4.04
C LEU A 114 -12.55 4.36 4.87
N ARG A 115 -12.06 3.22 4.35
CA ARG A 115 -11.99 1.97 5.12
C ARG A 115 -11.08 2.08 6.33
N MET A 116 -9.92 2.75 6.19
CA MET A 116 -8.99 2.98 7.32
C MET A 116 -9.59 3.89 8.39
N VAL A 117 -10.27 4.98 7.99
CA VAL A 117 -10.98 5.87 8.93
C VAL A 117 -12.07 5.12 9.69
N SER A 118 -12.86 4.31 8.99
CA SER A 118 -13.89 3.47 9.60
C SER A 118 -13.30 2.43 10.55
N ARG A 119 -12.17 1.80 10.20
CA ARG A 119 -11.49 0.85 11.11
C ARG A 119 -10.99 1.56 12.37
N ARG A 120 -10.39 2.75 12.24
CA ARG A 120 -9.95 3.55 13.40
C ARG A 120 -11.13 3.90 14.31
N ARG A 121 -12.27 4.33 13.75
CA ARG A 121 -13.48 4.61 14.52
C ARG A 121 -13.97 3.40 15.32
N LYS A 122 -14.02 2.21 14.69
CA LYS A 122 -14.41 0.96 15.37
C LYS A 122 -13.50 0.62 16.56
N LEU A 123 -12.19 0.83 16.43
CA LEU A 123 -11.24 0.62 17.52
C LEU A 123 -11.45 1.60 18.68
N LEU A 124 -11.74 2.86 18.37
CA LEU A 124 -12.06 3.88 19.37
C LEU A 124 -13.39 3.58 20.08
N ASP A 125 -14.42 3.13 19.34
CA ASP A 125 -15.70 2.72 19.90
C ASP A 125 -15.55 1.50 20.82
N TYR A 126 -14.68 0.55 20.46
CA TYR A 126 -14.34 -0.59 21.32
C TYR A 126 -13.65 -0.16 22.61
N LEU A 127 -12.63 0.71 22.53
CA LEU A 127 -11.92 1.23 23.71
C LEU A 127 -12.87 1.99 24.64
N LYS A 128 -13.76 2.82 24.08
CA LYS A 128 -14.76 3.55 24.85
C LYS A 128 -15.68 2.62 25.64
N GLY A 129 -16.05 1.47 25.08
CA GLY A 129 -16.90 0.47 25.73
C GLY A 129 -16.17 -0.40 26.75
N LYS A 130 -14.84 -0.54 26.63
CA LYS A 130 -14.02 -1.32 27.57
C LYS A 130 -13.50 -0.49 28.73
N ASP A 131 -12.78 0.59 28.45
CA ASP A 131 -12.15 1.44 29.46
C ASP A 131 -12.17 2.92 29.01
N ALA A 132 -13.00 3.72 29.68
CA ALA A 132 -13.19 5.12 29.34
C ALA A 132 -11.91 5.96 29.52
N ASP A 133 -11.07 5.64 30.51
CA ASP A 133 -9.87 6.43 30.82
C ASP A 133 -8.74 6.19 29.80
N ARG A 134 -8.62 4.96 29.29
CA ARG A 134 -7.71 4.64 28.18
C ARG A 134 -8.13 5.35 26.90
N TYR A 135 -9.43 5.44 26.65
CA TYR A 135 -9.97 6.17 25.52
C TYR A 135 -9.68 7.68 25.61
N ARG A 136 -9.86 8.30 26.79
CA ARG A 136 -9.57 9.72 27.02
C ARG A 136 -8.09 10.05 26.81
N SER A 137 -7.21 9.31 27.49
CA SER A 137 -5.76 9.50 27.38
C SER A 137 -5.25 9.31 25.94
N LEU A 138 -5.80 8.36 25.19
CA LEU A 138 -5.43 8.17 23.78
C LEU A 138 -5.87 9.33 22.89
N ILE A 139 -7.06 9.89 23.13
CA ILE A 139 -7.57 11.04 22.37
C ILE A 139 -6.76 12.31 22.65
N GLU A 140 -6.40 12.54 23.91
CA GLU A 140 -5.56 13.68 24.30
C GLU A 140 -4.20 13.59 23.63
N LYS A 141 -3.56 12.42 23.66
CA LYS A 141 -2.27 12.17 22.99
C LYS A 141 -2.33 12.41 21.47
N LEU A 142 -3.39 11.95 20.81
CA LEU A 142 -3.52 12.04 19.35
C LEU A 142 -4.17 13.34 18.86
N GLY A 143 -4.69 14.18 19.75
CA GLY A 143 -5.37 15.44 19.40
C GLY A 143 -6.64 15.25 18.54
N LEU A 144 -7.31 14.10 18.65
CA LEU A 144 -8.49 13.78 17.83
C LEU A 144 -9.74 14.50 18.37
N ARG A 145 -10.28 15.46 17.60
CA ARG A 145 -11.54 16.14 17.94
C ARG A 145 -12.76 15.32 17.50
N LYS A 146 -13.81 15.35 18.31
CA LYS A 146 -15.09 14.64 18.09
C LYS A 146 -16.11 15.53 17.41
#